data_AF-A0A7H4M2V1-F1
#
_entry.id   AF-A0A7H4M2V1-F1
#
_cell.length_a   1.000
_cell.length_b   1.000
_cell.length_c   1.000
_cell.angle_alpha   90.00
_cell.angle_beta   90.00
_cell.angle_gamma   90.00
#
_symmetry.space_group_name_H-M   'P 1'
#
loop_
_entity.id
_entity.type
_entity.pdbx_description
1 polymer ?
#
loop_
_entity_poly.entity_id
_entity_poly.type
_entity_poly.pdbx_seq_one_letter_code
_entity_poly.pdbx_strand_id
1 'polypeptide(L)'
;MVLLDDETQAIASEIIRHDLFDRVHIGLDFFDASINRIAAWVIGTRNMKKALLRALLEPTGQLRQLEVDGDYTARLALLEEQKCLPWQAIWEMYCQRHDTPAGSQWLDNVRAYENAVLSQRG
;
A
#
# COMPACT_ATOMS: atom_id res chain seq x y z
N MET A 1 -4.21 2.18 -12.94
CA MET A 1 -3.10 1.60 -12.15
C MET A 1 -3.41 1.83 -10.68
N VAL A 2 -2.95 0.97 -9.78
CA VAL A 2 -3.16 1.16 -8.34
C VAL A 2 -2.03 2.03 -7.77
N LEU A 3 -2.38 3.24 -7.35
CA LEU A 3 -1.47 4.21 -6.76
C LEU A 3 -1.55 4.12 -5.23
N LEU A 4 -0.59 4.75 -4.54
CA LEU A 4 -0.71 4.97 -3.10
C LEU A 4 -1.30 6.37 -2.88
N ASP A 5 -2.57 6.51 -3.23
CA ASP A 5 -3.36 7.74 -3.11
C ASP A 5 -4.38 7.63 -1.97
N ASP A 6 -5.14 8.71 -1.76
CA ASP A 6 -6.13 8.80 -0.68
C ASP A 6 -7.28 7.79 -0.88
N GLU A 7 -7.69 7.50 -2.11
CA GLU A 7 -8.75 6.53 -2.40
C GLU A 7 -8.30 5.10 -2.07
N THR A 8 -7.12 4.69 -2.52
CA THR A 8 -6.56 3.37 -2.20
C THR A 8 -6.33 3.23 -0.69
N GLN A 9 -5.88 4.31 -0.05
CA GLN A 9 -5.73 4.33 1.40
C GLN A 9 -7.07 4.22 2.14
N ALA A 10 -8.11 4.93 1.68
CA ALA A 10 -9.44 4.88 2.28
C ALA A 10 -10.04 3.48 2.18
N ILE A 11 -9.96 2.82 1.02
CA ILE A 11 -10.41 1.44 0.84
C ILE A 11 -9.71 0.51 1.82
N ALA A 12 -8.38 0.62 1.95
CA ALA A 12 -7.63 -0.19 2.91
C ALA A 12 -8.07 0.08 4.35
N SER A 13 -8.24 1.35 4.73
CA SER A 13 -8.70 1.73 6.07
C SER A 13 -10.06 1.13 6.40
N GLU A 14 -11.03 1.16 5.48
CA GLU A 14 -12.35 0.55 5.71
C GLU A 14 -12.28 -0.96 5.93
N ILE A 15 -11.46 -1.67 5.15
CA ILE A 15 -11.26 -3.12 5.32
C ILE A 15 -10.71 -3.43 6.71
N ILE A 16 -9.69 -2.69 7.17
CA ILE A 16 -9.04 -2.94 8.45
C ILE A 16 -9.91 -2.50 9.64
N ARG A 17 -10.51 -1.30 9.58
CA ARG A 17 -11.32 -0.74 10.68
C ARG A 17 -12.55 -1.58 11.01
N HIS A 18 -13.05 -2.32 10.02
CA HIS A 18 -14.23 -3.18 10.13
C HIS A 18 -13.91 -4.67 10.20
N ASP A 19 -12.63 -5.05 10.32
CA ASP A 19 -12.18 -6.44 10.44
C ASP A 19 -12.73 -7.36 9.32
N LEU A 20 -12.62 -6.89 8.07
CA LEU A 20 -13.29 -7.52 6.92
C LEU A 20 -12.42 -8.52 6.15
N PHE A 21 -11.34 -9.04 6.75
CA PHE A 21 -10.37 -9.90 6.05
C PHE A 21 -10.99 -11.15 5.43
N ASP A 22 -11.99 -11.76 6.10
CA ASP A 22 -12.64 -12.98 5.63
C ASP A 22 -13.79 -12.71 4.64
N ARG A 23 -14.19 -11.45 4.48
CA ARG A 23 -15.37 -11.04 3.68
C ARG A 23 -15.00 -10.29 2.42
N VAL A 24 -13.87 -9.59 2.42
CA VAL A 24 -13.42 -8.77 1.30
C VAL A 24 -12.27 -9.48 0.58
N HIS A 25 -12.51 -9.85 -0.66
CA HIS A 25 -11.48 -10.35 -1.56
C HIS A 25 -10.86 -9.19 -2.33
N ILE A 26 -9.56 -8.95 -2.11
CA ILE A 26 -8.83 -7.86 -2.75
C ILE A 26 -8.27 -8.34 -4.10
N GLY A 27 -8.91 -7.92 -5.19
CA GLY A 27 -8.41 -8.08 -6.55
C GLY A 27 -7.78 -6.78 -7.08
N LEU A 28 -6.86 -6.90 -8.02
CA LEU A 28 -6.34 -5.75 -8.76
C LEU A 28 -6.74 -5.90 -10.23
N ASP A 29 -7.47 -4.91 -10.74
CA ASP A 29 -7.85 -4.84 -12.15
C ASP A 29 -7.30 -3.56 -12.76
N PHE A 30 -6.22 -3.70 -13.51
CA PHE A 30 -5.65 -2.60 -14.29
C PHE A 30 -4.84 -3.15 -15.45
N PHE A 31 -4.81 -2.38 -16.53
CA PHE A 31 -3.96 -2.64 -17.68
C PHE A 31 -3.37 -1.32 -18.17
N ASP A 32 -2.05 -1.17 -18.00
CA ASP A 32 -1.29 -0.06 -18.55
C ASP A 32 -0.30 -0.60 -19.58
N ALA A 33 -0.55 -0.29 -20.85
CA ALA A 33 0.30 -0.70 -21.96
C ALA A 33 1.39 0.32 -22.29
N SER A 34 1.42 1.47 -21.61
CA SER A 34 2.40 2.54 -21.84
C SER A 34 3.70 2.36 -21.05
N ILE A 35 3.70 1.46 -20.06
CA ILE A 35 4.86 1.16 -19.20
C ILE A 35 5.17 -0.34 -19.19
N ASN A 36 6.32 -0.72 -18.61
CA ASN A 36 6.67 -2.12 -18.40
C ASN A 36 5.61 -2.82 -17.53
N ARG A 37 4.99 -3.88 -18.08
CA ARG A 37 3.87 -4.59 -17.43
C ARG A 37 4.25 -5.28 -16.12
N ILE A 38 5.49 -5.72 -15.98
CA ILE A 38 6.01 -6.30 -14.72
C ILE A 38 6.10 -5.18 -13.68
N ALA A 39 6.65 -4.02 -14.06
CA ALA A 39 6.68 -2.86 -13.17
C ALA A 39 5.26 -2.42 -12.75
N ALA A 40 4.30 -2.38 -13.67
CA ALA A 40 2.90 -2.05 -13.36
C ALA A 40 2.32 -2.96 -12.26
N TRP A 41 2.53 -4.28 -12.37
CA TRP A 41 2.10 -5.26 -11.36
C TRP A 41 2.81 -5.08 -10.02
N VAL A 42 4.13 -4.90 -10.04
CA VAL A 42 4.93 -4.72 -8.83
C VAL A 42 4.51 -3.44 -8.10
N ILE A 43 4.34 -2.33 -8.82
CA ILE A 43 3.88 -1.05 -8.26
C ILE A 43 2.49 -1.20 -7.65
N GLY A 44 1.52 -1.68 -8.42
CA GLY A 44 0.12 -1.75 -7.98
C GLY A 44 -0.06 -2.66 -6.76
N THR A 45 0.55 -3.84 -6.79
CA THR A 45 0.44 -4.81 -5.68
C THR A 45 1.14 -4.31 -4.42
N ARG A 46 2.31 -3.68 -4.55
CA ARG A 46 3.04 -3.11 -3.40
C ARG A 46 2.29 -1.92 -2.83
N ASN A 47 1.67 -1.08 -3.64
CA ASN A 47 0.88 0.06 -3.17
C ASN A 47 -0.35 -0.40 -2.37
N MET A 48 -1.08 -1.40 -2.86
CA MET A 48 -2.20 -1.97 -2.10
C MET A 48 -1.73 -2.55 -0.75
N LYS A 49 -0.62 -3.30 -0.74
CA LYS A 49 -0.03 -3.81 0.51
C LYS A 49 0.43 -2.70 1.47
N LYS A 50 1.02 -1.62 0.95
CA LYS A 50 1.40 -0.44 1.75
C LYS A 50 0.17 0.25 2.34
N ALA A 51 -0.91 0.38 1.59
CA ALA A 51 -2.16 0.96 2.08
C ALA A 51 -2.75 0.14 3.23
N LEU A 52 -2.79 -1.19 3.09
CA LEU A 52 -3.20 -2.12 4.15
C LEU A 52 -2.29 -2.02 5.37
N LEU A 53 -0.97 -1.94 5.19
CA LEU A 53 -0.03 -1.76 6.28
C LEU A 53 -0.28 -0.44 7.04
N ARG A 54 -0.45 0.67 6.33
CA ARG A 54 -0.75 1.97 6.95
C ARG A 54 -2.05 1.92 7.76
N ALA A 55 -3.07 1.24 7.24
CA ALA A 55 -4.33 1.03 7.95
C ALA A 55 -4.18 0.13 9.19
N LEU A 56 -3.35 -0.93 9.12
CA LEU A 56 -3.03 -1.78 10.28
C LEU A 56 -2.26 -1.04 11.39
N LEU A 57 -1.54 0.02 11.05
CA LEU A 57 -0.79 0.85 12.00
C LEU A 57 -1.61 2.02 12.55
N GLU A 58 -2.87 2.16 12.13
CA GLU A 58 -3.76 3.21 12.60
C GLU A 58 -4.27 2.90 14.02
N PRO A 59 -4.34 3.90 14.93
CA PRO A 59 -4.95 3.72 16.24
C PRO A 59 -6.49 3.75 16.14
N THR A 60 -7.08 2.82 15.39
CA THR A 60 -8.52 2.79 15.07
C THR A 60 -9.41 2.86 16.31
N GLY A 61 -9.05 2.18 17.40
CA GLY A 61 -9.81 2.23 18.65
C GLY A 61 -9.90 3.64 19.23
N GLN A 62 -8.79 4.39 19.23
CA GLN A 62 -8.75 5.77 19.69
C GLN A 62 -9.52 6.70 18.76
N LEU A 63 -9.35 6.55 17.43
CA LEU A 63 -10.07 7.37 16.46
C LEU A 63 -11.59 7.17 16.54
N ARG A 64 -12.05 5.93 16.74
CA ARG A 64 -13.46 5.62 16.94
C ARG A 64 -14.00 6.27 18.22
N GLN A 65 -13.22 6.26 19.30
CA GLN A 65 -13.61 6.91 20.55
C GLN A 65 -13.76 8.42 20.37
N LEU A 66 -12.78 9.08 19.75
CA LEU A 66 -12.83 10.52 19.46
C LEU A 66 -14.04 10.89 18.58
N GLU A 67 -14.41 10.03 17.64
CA GLU A 67 -15.60 10.21 16.82
C GLU A 67 -16.91 10.13 17.64
N VAL A 68 -17.01 9.13 18.53
CA VAL A 68 -18.17 8.99 19.43
C VAL A 68 -18.28 10.17 20.40
N ASP A 69 -17.14 10.69 20.87
CA ASP A 69 -17.07 11.83 21.78
C ASP A 69 -17.29 13.19 21.07
N GLY A 70 -17.39 13.20 19.73
CA GLY A 70 -17.58 14.40 18.92
C GLY A 70 -16.34 15.29 18.80
N ASP A 71 -15.16 14.81 19.21
CA ASP A 71 -13.89 15.53 19.05
C ASP A 71 -13.31 15.33 17.65
N TYR A 72 -14.00 15.93 16.67
CA TYR A 72 -13.60 15.87 15.27
C TYR A 72 -12.26 16.57 15.00
N THR A 73 -11.87 17.51 15.86
CA THR A 73 -10.59 18.23 15.76
C THR A 73 -9.44 17.28 16.06
N ALA A 74 -9.47 16.60 17.20
CA ALA A 74 -8.44 15.62 17.54
C ALA A 74 -8.44 14.44 16.56
N ARG A 75 -9.61 13.97 16.14
CA ARG A 75 -9.72 12.90 15.13
C ARG A 75 -9.01 13.28 13.84
N LEU A 76 -9.26 14.49 13.30
CA LEU A 76 -8.62 14.95 12.08
C LEU A 76 -7.11 15.16 12.27
N ALA A 77 -6.70 15.76 13.39
CA ALA A 77 -5.29 15.98 13.69
C ALA A 77 -4.50 14.66 13.73
N LEU A 78 -5.02 13.64 14.44
CA LEU A 78 -4.38 12.33 14.50
C LEU A 78 -4.30 11.67 13.12
N LEU A 79 -5.37 11.73 12.32
CA LEU A 79 -5.36 11.19 10.96
C LEU A 79 -4.28 11.82 10.07
N GLU A 80 -4.07 13.13 10.19
CA GLU A 80 -3.00 13.83 9.45
C GLU A 80 -1.61 13.44 9.97
N GLU A 81 -1.39 13.39 11.29
CA GLU A 81 -0.11 12.98 11.89
C GLU A 81 0.29 11.55 11.50
N GLN A 82 -0.68 10.64 11.34
CA GLN A 82 -0.43 9.27 10.86
C GLN A 82 0.26 9.22 9.49
N LYS A 83 0.06 10.24 8.63
CA LYS A 83 0.71 10.29 7.31
C LYS A 83 2.23 10.46 7.41
N CYS A 84 2.69 11.10 8.49
CA CYS A 84 4.09 11.43 8.75
C CYS A 84 4.80 10.43 9.67
N LEU A 85 4.06 9.50 10.30
CA LEU A 85 4.67 8.44 11.10
C LEU A 85 5.61 7.56 10.25
N PRO A 86 6.62 6.91 10.86
CA PRO A 86 7.65 6.13 10.16
C PRO A 86 7.15 4.76 9.70
N TRP A 87 5.98 4.68 9.05
CA TRP A 87 5.40 3.45 8.52
C TRP A 87 6.27 2.84 7.39
N GLN A 88 7.10 3.65 6.74
CA GLN A 88 8.06 3.21 5.73
C GLN A 88 9.09 2.26 6.33
N ALA A 89 9.57 2.50 7.55
CA ALA A 89 10.53 1.61 8.22
C ALA A 89 9.91 0.22 8.50
N ILE A 90 8.62 0.19 8.83
CA ILE A 90 7.87 -1.06 9.03
C ILE A 90 7.67 -1.78 7.70
N TRP A 91 7.38 -1.04 6.63
CA TRP A 91 7.32 -1.60 5.27
C TRP A 91 8.65 -2.21 4.83
N GLU A 92 9.76 -1.54 5.10
CA GLU A 92 11.10 -2.03 4.76
C GLU A 92 11.40 -3.33 5.50
N MET A 93 11.11 -3.39 6.80
CA MET A 93 11.24 -4.63 7.57
C MET A 93 10.31 -5.73 7.04
N TYR A 94 9.06 -5.42 6.69
CA TYR A 94 8.16 -6.40 6.07
C TYR A 94 8.78 -6.99 4.79
N CYS A 95 9.33 -6.14 3.90
CA CYS A 95 9.98 -6.61 2.68
C CYS A 95 11.18 -7.53 2.98
N GLN A 96 12.04 -7.13 3.93
CA GLN A 96 13.21 -7.90 4.32
C GLN A 96 12.83 -9.27 4.93
N ARG A 97 11.80 -9.33 5.78
CA ARG A 97 11.28 -10.60 6.34
C ARG A 97 10.73 -11.55 5.29
N HIS A 98 10.36 -11.03 4.13
CA HIS A 98 9.79 -11.79 3.01
C HIS A 98 10.78 -11.93 1.84
N ASP A 99 12.09 -11.68 2.07
CA ASP A 99 13.14 -11.80 1.06
C ASP A 99 12.85 -11.00 -0.23
N THR A 100 12.18 -9.85 -0.09
CA THR A 100 11.86 -8.96 -1.20
C THR A 100 12.60 -7.62 -1.08
N PRO A 101 12.96 -6.97 -2.20
CA PRO A 101 13.57 -5.65 -2.14
C PRO A 101 12.64 -4.62 -1.49
N ALA A 102 13.16 -3.90 -0.50
CA ALA A 102 12.40 -2.93 0.28
C ALA A 102 12.16 -1.60 -0.44
N GLY A 103 13.21 -1.06 -1.06
CA GLY A 103 13.22 0.23 -1.75
C GLY A 103 12.97 0.10 -3.25
N SER A 104 13.65 0.94 -4.04
CA SER A 104 13.57 0.94 -5.51
C SER A 104 14.40 -0.16 -6.18
N GLN A 105 15.16 -0.96 -5.43
CA GLN A 105 16.08 -1.97 -5.99
C GLN A 105 15.35 -3.06 -6.81
N TRP A 106 14.05 -3.29 -6.58
CA TRP A 106 13.26 -4.19 -7.44
C TRP A 106 13.25 -3.73 -8.91
N LEU A 107 13.43 -2.43 -9.17
CA LEU A 107 13.46 -1.88 -10.53
C LEU A 107 14.66 -2.40 -11.31
N ASP A 108 15.79 -2.61 -10.65
CA ASP A 108 16.99 -3.15 -11.29
C ASP A 108 16.77 -4.60 -11.73
N ASN A 109 16.05 -5.39 -10.92
CA ASN A 109 15.63 -6.74 -11.30
C ASN A 109 14.70 -6.73 -12.53
N VAL A 110 13.75 -5.78 -12.58
CA VAL A 110 12.85 -5.63 -13.73
C VAL A 110 13.63 -5.23 -14.99
N ARG A 111 14.56 -4.27 -14.89
CA ARG A 111 15.44 -3.85 -15.99
C ARG A 111 16.33 -4.99 -16.48
N ALA A 112 16.91 -5.76 -15.56
CA ALA A 112 17.71 -6.93 -15.90
C ALA A 112 16.88 -7.98 -16.66
N TYR A 113 15.66 -8.25 -16.20
CA TYR A 113 14.75 -9.17 -16.86
C TYR A 113 14.27 -8.65 -18.23
N GLU A 114 14.02 -7.34 -18.33
CA GLU A 114 13.66 -6.70 -19.59
C GLU A 114 14.76 -6.87 -20.64
N ASN A 115 16.01 -6.60 -20.28
CA ASN A 115 17.16 -6.74 -21.18
C ASN A 115 17.47 -8.20 -21.55
N ALA A 116 17.35 -9.13 -20.59
CA ALA A 116 17.69 -10.53 -20.81
C ALA A 116 16.60 -11.32 -21.53
N VAL A 117 15.32 -10.95 -21.35
CA VAL A 117 14.18 -11.77 -21.78
C VAL A 117 13.19 -11.00 -22.63
N LEU A 118 12.70 -9.84 -22.17
CA LEU A 118 11.60 -9.14 -22.87
C LEU A 118 12.06 -8.53 -24.20
N SER A 119 13.25 -7.96 -24.23
CA SER A 119 13.87 -7.38 -25.43
C SER A 119 14.09 -8.39 -26.56
N GLN A 120 14.14 -9.68 -26.23
CA GLN A 120 14.33 -10.77 -27.20
C GLN A 120 13.01 -11.21 -27.86
N ARG A 121 11.88 -10.60 -27.48
CA ARG A 121 10.53 -11.03 -27.89
C ARG A 121 9.88 -10.12 -28.94
N GLY A 122 10.55 -9.06 -29.40
CA GLY A 122 10.05 -8.14 -30.44
C GLY A 122 10.57 -6.72 -30.28
#